data_AF-X6FPE8-F1
#
_entry.id   AF-X6FPE8-F1
#
_cell.length_a   1.000
_cell.length_b   1.000
_cell.length_c   1.000
_cell.angle_alpha   90.00
_cell.angle_beta   90.00
_cell.angle_gamma   90.00
#
_symmetry.space_group_name_H-M   'P 1'
#
loop_
_entity.id
_entity.type
_entity.pdbx_description
1 polymer ?
#
loop_
_entity_poly.entity_id
_entity_poly.type
_entity_poly.pdbx_seq_one_letter_code
_entity_poly.pdbx_strand_id
1 'polypeptide(L)'
;MKGTLKLYFARGEGIRDLPSGIAVRIERAVSESDGEANAWSVLVPTSPHGLSVEVDAGTYRLQAWLPSGQILQYRANVEEASETPVELRPPMSRATADTRYRLGMYRVDLSKEYDPFELQPAFTSGFDDEPMETLDICTETPSFVSWIDVHDRIVEVDGEIGHGLDVSFDAGTNALSISAGDGDYFGSQFERWWVRVRHDRGESLGVLPLAWLSGATQSPGASVEVRFERVSNHLGVTVRDSRLDALLEYLKAGRLSAAAASVAMFSDDNTIVHAIRDKRSNPLAACAAAYVSLATADRKHIERWRNWAPNLMNFFPWMPDGAIIRACTLMDGPVSSDTRSEILQLAKEAFNRGLPFFTVGFSHLRDIFTIFSADDAEAKQMLGRVRSMSSRCEISEAFTTLQFPRH
;
A
#
# COMPACT_ATOMS: atom_id res chain seq x y z
N MET A 1 -7.26 -37.68 -5.20
CA MET A 1 -7.21 -38.04 -3.76
C MET A 1 -6.27 -37.03 -3.10
N LYS A 2 -6.56 -36.66 -1.85
CA LYS A 2 -5.96 -35.48 -1.21
C LYS A 2 -4.80 -35.84 -0.28
N GLY A 3 -3.82 -34.95 -0.19
CA GLY A 3 -2.82 -34.88 0.88
C GLY A 3 -2.95 -33.55 1.63
N THR A 4 -2.03 -33.30 2.56
CA THR A 4 -2.04 -32.10 3.41
C THR A 4 -0.71 -31.35 3.32
N LEU A 5 -0.74 -30.08 2.94
CA LEU A 5 0.39 -29.16 3.11
C LEU A 5 0.32 -28.54 4.49
N LYS A 6 1.39 -28.68 5.28
CA LYS A 6 1.48 -28.06 6.59
C LYS A 6 2.54 -26.98 6.60
N LEU A 7 2.08 -25.75 6.60
CA LEU A 7 2.91 -24.55 6.46
C LEU A 7 3.24 -24.03 7.84
N TYR A 8 4.52 -23.87 8.14
CA TYR A 8 4.99 -23.30 9.39
C TYR A 8 5.91 -22.14 9.11
N PHE A 9 5.79 -21.07 9.89
CA PHE A 9 6.76 -19.99 9.85
C PHE A 9 7.77 -20.16 10.98
N ALA A 10 9.04 -20.37 10.62
CA ALA A 10 10.10 -20.49 11.60
C ALA A 10 10.69 -19.12 11.89
N ARG A 11 10.51 -18.67 13.13
CA ARG A 11 11.04 -17.39 13.60
C ARG A 11 12.57 -17.46 13.60
N GLY A 12 13.20 -16.75 12.68
CA GLY A 12 14.65 -16.56 12.71
C GLY A 12 15.09 -15.79 13.95
N GLU A 13 16.29 -16.05 14.45
CA GLU A 13 16.90 -15.24 15.51
C GLU A 13 16.96 -13.78 15.07
N GLY A 14 16.41 -12.87 15.88
CA GLY A 14 16.43 -11.43 15.64
C GLY A 14 15.12 -10.80 15.13
N ILE A 15 14.12 -11.58 14.72
CA ILE A 15 12.84 -11.01 14.26
C ILE A 15 11.91 -10.80 15.47
N ARG A 16 11.87 -9.58 16.01
CA ARG A 16 11.10 -9.27 17.23
C ARG A 16 9.63 -8.92 16.99
N ASP A 17 9.28 -8.44 15.80
CA ASP A 17 7.92 -8.01 15.46
C ASP A 17 7.49 -8.61 14.12
N LEU A 18 6.72 -9.69 14.15
CA LEU A 18 6.04 -10.20 12.97
C LEU A 18 4.53 -9.95 13.13
N PRO A 19 3.83 -9.62 12.04
CA PRO A 19 2.38 -9.64 12.04
C PRO A 19 1.86 -11.03 12.40
N SER A 20 0.57 -11.09 12.76
CA SER A 20 -0.11 -12.32 13.19
C SER A 20 -0.07 -13.46 12.15
N GLY A 21 0.24 -13.16 10.88
CA GLY A 21 0.46 -14.15 9.83
C GLY A 21 1.21 -13.60 8.62
N ILE A 22 1.56 -14.51 7.71
CA ILE A 22 2.27 -14.25 6.45
C ILE A 22 1.42 -14.76 5.29
N ALA A 23 1.23 -13.94 4.26
CA ALA A 23 0.52 -14.34 3.06
C ALA A 23 1.37 -15.33 2.25
N VAL A 24 0.79 -16.47 1.89
CA VAL A 24 1.42 -17.49 1.05
C VAL A 24 0.52 -17.80 -0.14
N ARG A 25 1.06 -17.69 -1.34
CA ARG A 25 0.42 -18.13 -2.59
C ARG A 25 0.88 -19.54 -2.88
N ILE A 26 -0.08 -20.41 -3.11
CA ILE A 26 0.12 -21.82 -3.45
C ILE A 26 -0.33 -21.99 -4.89
N GLU A 27 0.55 -22.54 -5.71
CA GLU A 27 0.31 -22.78 -7.13
C GLU A 27 0.65 -24.24 -7.44
N ARG A 28 -0.31 -24.99 -7.97
CA ARG A 28 -0.05 -26.36 -8.44
C ARG A 28 0.75 -26.30 -9.73
N ALA A 29 1.91 -26.95 -9.76
CA ALA A 29 2.64 -27.16 -11.01
C ALA A 29 1.87 -28.20 -11.82
N VAL A 30 1.31 -27.77 -12.94
CA VAL A 30 0.57 -28.63 -13.86
C VAL A 30 1.54 -29.13 -14.93
N SER A 31 1.47 -30.41 -15.26
CA SER A 31 2.06 -30.95 -16.50
C SER A 31 1.44 -30.22 -17.70
N GLU A 32 2.20 -29.88 -18.74
CA GLU A 32 1.69 -29.15 -19.93
C GLU A 32 0.44 -29.79 -20.57
N SER A 33 0.14 -31.06 -20.26
CA SER A 33 -1.02 -31.81 -20.73
C SER A 33 -2.31 -31.67 -19.88
N ASP A 34 -2.24 -31.18 -18.64
CA ASP A 34 -3.29 -31.38 -17.62
C ASP A 34 -3.99 -30.08 -17.13
N GLY A 35 -4.32 -29.16 -18.04
CA GLY A 35 -5.27 -28.08 -17.75
C GLY A 35 -4.70 -26.82 -17.07
N GLU A 36 -5.60 -25.92 -16.65
CA GLU A 36 -5.23 -24.61 -16.07
C GLU A 36 -4.59 -24.73 -14.68
N ALA A 37 -3.55 -23.93 -14.42
CA ALA A 37 -2.89 -23.86 -13.13
C ALA A 37 -3.82 -23.30 -12.05
N ASN A 38 -4.10 -24.10 -11.03
CA ASN A 38 -4.84 -23.65 -9.85
C ASN A 38 -3.88 -22.90 -8.91
N ALA A 39 -4.11 -21.60 -8.75
CA ALA A 39 -3.39 -20.76 -7.81
C ALA A 39 -4.35 -20.09 -6.82
N TRP A 40 -4.01 -20.13 -5.53
CA TRP A 40 -4.77 -19.44 -4.47
C TRP A 40 -3.82 -18.94 -3.38
N SER A 41 -4.36 -18.17 -2.42
CA SER A 41 -3.58 -17.61 -1.32
C SER A 41 -4.18 -17.97 0.04
N VAL A 42 -3.32 -18.15 1.02
CA VAL A 42 -3.66 -18.42 2.42
C VAL A 42 -2.83 -17.54 3.35
N LEU A 43 -3.35 -17.22 4.53
CA LEU A 43 -2.63 -16.51 5.58
C LEU A 43 -2.09 -17.55 6.58
N VAL A 44 -0.77 -17.74 6.61
CA VAL A 44 -0.11 -18.67 7.53
C VAL A 44 0.19 -17.95 8.83
N PRO A 45 -0.40 -18.34 9.97
CA PRO A 45 -0.14 -17.67 11.24
C PRO A 45 1.32 -17.86 11.65
N THR A 46 1.89 -16.87 12.33
CA THR A 46 3.26 -16.94 12.88
C THR A 46 3.33 -17.76 14.17
N SER A 47 2.26 -18.48 14.50
CA SER A 47 2.18 -19.36 15.66
C SER A 47 2.94 -20.68 15.43
N PRO A 48 3.36 -21.38 16.50
CA PRO A 48 4.07 -22.66 16.40
C PRO A 48 3.25 -23.76 15.70
N HIS A 49 1.93 -23.60 15.61
CA HIS A 49 1.03 -24.60 15.07
C HIS A 49 0.92 -24.55 13.54
N GLY A 50 1.32 -23.44 12.90
CA GLY A 50 1.24 -23.27 11.45
C GLY A 50 -0.19 -23.29 10.90
N LEU A 51 -0.31 -23.57 9.61
CA LEU A 51 -1.58 -23.76 8.88
C LEU A 51 -1.55 -25.09 8.12
N SER A 52 -2.61 -25.87 8.23
CA SER A 52 -2.81 -27.08 7.41
C SER A 52 -3.78 -26.80 6.28
N VAL A 53 -3.40 -27.15 5.04
CA VAL A 53 -4.20 -26.95 3.83
C VAL A 53 -4.34 -28.29 3.12
N GLU A 54 -5.57 -28.77 2.96
CA GLU A 54 -5.84 -29.95 2.12
C GLU A 54 -5.69 -29.61 0.64
N VAL A 55 -4.89 -30.40 -0.07
CA VAL A 55 -4.64 -30.23 -1.51
C VAL A 55 -4.61 -31.58 -2.22
N ASP A 56 -4.80 -31.60 -3.53
CA ASP A 56 -4.59 -32.83 -4.31
C ASP A 56 -3.12 -33.27 -4.28
N ALA A 57 -2.85 -34.55 -4.52
CA ALA A 57 -1.47 -35.00 -4.73
C ALA A 57 -0.84 -34.30 -5.95
N GLY A 58 0.42 -33.88 -5.83
CA GLY A 58 1.15 -33.20 -6.91
C GLY A 58 2.28 -32.29 -6.43
N THR A 59 2.92 -31.62 -7.38
CA THR A 59 3.98 -30.64 -7.12
C THR A 59 3.38 -29.25 -6.98
N TYR A 60 3.83 -28.51 -5.97
CA TYR A 60 3.37 -27.17 -5.65
C TYR A 60 4.54 -26.20 -5.58
N ARG A 61 4.33 -24.99 -6.10
CA ARG A 61 5.17 -23.82 -5.86
C ARG A 61 4.50 -22.96 -4.80
N LEU A 62 5.26 -22.58 -3.78
CA LEU A 62 4.80 -21.68 -2.73
C LEU A 62 5.60 -20.38 -2.80
N GLN A 63 4.92 -19.25 -2.71
CA GLN A 63 5.52 -17.93 -2.60
C GLN A 63 5.01 -17.26 -1.33
N ALA A 64 5.89 -16.90 -0.41
CA ALA A 64 5.54 -16.24 0.84
C ALA A 64 6.07 -14.80 0.83
N TRP A 65 5.21 -13.82 1.12
CA TRP A 65 5.58 -12.40 1.21
C TRP A 65 5.85 -12.04 2.65
N LEU A 66 7.12 -11.78 2.98
CA LEU A 66 7.50 -11.33 4.30
C LEU A 66 7.14 -9.85 4.48
N PRO A 67 6.91 -9.39 5.73
CA PRO A 67 6.71 -7.97 6.00
C PRO A 67 7.84 -7.12 5.44
N SER A 68 9.09 -7.60 5.52
CA SER A 68 10.26 -6.95 4.92
C SER A 68 10.17 -6.74 3.39
N GLY A 69 9.12 -7.21 2.72
CA GLY A 69 8.92 -7.18 1.28
C GLY A 69 9.72 -8.26 0.54
N GLN A 70 10.51 -9.05 1.26
CA GLN A 70 11.20 -10.20 0.69
C GLN A 70 10.20 -11.29 0.31
N ILE A 71 10.39 -11.90 -0.86
CA ILE A 71 9.58 -13.03 -1.32
C ILE A 71 10.38 -14.32 -1.15
N LEU A 72 9.89 -15.25 -0.32
CA LEU A 72 10.45 -16.60 -0.20
C LEU A 72 9.77 -17.53 -1.20
N GLN A 73 10.52 -18.39 -1.86
CA GLN A 73 9.98 -19.37 -2.81
C GLN A 73 10.34 -20.80 -2.41
N TYR A 74 9.34 -21.68 -2.39
CA TYR A 74 9.49 -23.09 -2.04
C TYR A 74 8.84 -23.99 -3.10
N ARG A 75 9.31 -25.24 -3.14
CA ARG A 75 8.64 -26.32 -3.87
C ARG A 75 8.33 -27.45 -2.91
N ALA A 76 7.12 -27.99 -3.01
CA ALA A 76 6.68 -29.13 -2.21
C ALA A 76 6.04 -30.18 -3.12
N ASN A 77 6.32 -31.46 -2.87
CA ASN A 77 5.63 -32.57 -3.52
C ASN A 77 4.71 -33.20 -2.48
N VAL A 78 3.42 -33.17 -2.75
CA VAL A 78 2.39 -33.68 -1.85
C VAL A 78 1.95 -35.04 -2.37
N GLU A 79 2.00 -36.05 -1.50
CA GLU A 79 1.50 -37.39 -1.79
C GLU A 79 0.11 -37.58 -1.18
N GLU A 80 -0.76 -38.34 -1.84
CA GLU A 80 -1.08 -39.65 -1.28
C GLU A 80 -1.51 -39.77 0.18
N ALA A 81 -2.50 -39.04 0.71
CA ALA A 81 -2.87 -39.13 2.13
C ALA A 81 -1.69 -38.90 3.11
N SER A 82 -0.70 -38.10 2.69
CA SER A 82 0.47 -37.75 3.49
C SER A 82 0.44 -36.29 3.94
N GLU A 83 1.11 -36.02 5.05
CA GLU A 83 1.36 -34.66 5.53
C GLU A 83 2.74 -34.22 5.03
N THR A 84 2.78 -33.14 4.26
CA THR A 84 4.03 -32.55 3.72
C THR A 84 4.33 -31.25 4.46
N PRO A 85 5.30 -31.23 5.40
CA PRO A 85 5.67 -30.01 6.11
C PRO A 85 6.50 -29.08 5.22
N VAL A 86 6.17 -27.79 5.23
CA VAL A 86 6.95 -26.73 4.58
C VAL A 86 7.28 -25.67 5.63
N GLU A 87 8.56 -25.56 5.95
CA GLU A 87 9.07 -24.56 6.89
C GLU A 87 9.49 -23.30 6.12
N LEU A 88 8.74 -22.22 6.31
CA LEU A 88 9.01 -20.89 5.77
C LEU A 88 10.03 -20.21 6.67
N ARG A 89 11.31 -20.29 6.29
CA ARG A 89 12.41 -19.68 7.06
C ARG A 89 13.01 -18.51 6.27
N PRO A 90 13.01 -17.28 6.82
CA PRO A 90 13.77 -16.17 6.25
C PRO A 90 15.26 -16.51 6.22
N PRO A 91 16.02 -16.10 5.18
CA PRO A 91 17.46 -16.22 5.23
C PRO A 91 18.00 -15.40 6.41
N MET A 92 19.01 -15.93 7.11
CA MET A 92 19.65 -15.20 8.21
C MET A 92 20.25 -13.89 7.68
N SER A 93 19.70 -12.75 8.10
CA SER A 93 20.30 -11.45 7.81
C SER A 93 21.65 -11.39 8.53
N ARG A 94 22.73 -11.11 7.80
CA ARG A 94 24.00 -10.73 8.41
C ARG A 94 23.78 -9.35 9.02
N ALA A 95 23.87 -9.24 10.34
CA ALA A 95 23.69 -7.99 11.06
C ALA A 95 24.57 -6.87 10.45
N THR A 96 23.94 -5.89 9.82
CA THR A 96 24.57 -4.67 9.35
C THR A 96 24.58 -3.64 10.48
N ALA A 97 25.67 -2.88 10.57
CA ALA A 97 25.90 -1.91 11.63
C ALA A 97 24.92 -0.73 11.55
N ASP A 98 24.16 -0.52 12.63
CA ASP A 98 23.27 0.63 12.84
C ASP A 98 24.08 1.93 12.80
N THR A 99 24.01 2.66 11.68
CA THR A 99 24.71 3.95 11.52
C THR A 99 23.66 5.07 11.58
N ARG A 100 23.44 5.61 12.78
CA ARG A 100 22.56 6.76 12.98
C ARG A 100 23.24 8.03 12.49
N TYR A 101 22.86 8.48 11.30
CA TYR A 101 23.22 9.82 10.83
C TYR A 101 22.17 10.83 11.31
N ARG A 102 22.62 11.89 11.99
CA ARG A 102 21.86 13.15 12.06
C ARG A 102 22.16 13.91 10.76
N LEU A 103 21.28 13.80 9.78
CA LEU A 103 21.40 14.48 8.48
C LEU A 103 20.47 15.69 8.45
N GLY A 104 21.06 16.88 8.29
CA GLY A 104 20.35 18.03 7.74
C GLY A 104 20.36 17.94 6.21
N MET A 105 19.23 18.26 5.59
CA MET A 105 18.95 18.23 4.14
C MET A 105 18.67 16.83 3.56
N TYR A 106 17.44 16.59 3.09
CA TYR A 106 16.97 15.30 2.57
C TYR A 106 17.06 15.23 1.04
N ARG A 107 18.28 15.10 0.52
CA ARG A 107 18.53 14.57 -0.81
C ARG A 107 19.33 13.28 -0.65
N VAL A 108 18.65 12.14 -0.79
CA VAL A 108 19.31 10.84 -0.65
C VAL A 108 19.78 10.38 -2.02
N ASP A 109 21.09 10.17 -2.12
CA ASP A 109 21.75 9.61 -3.30
C ASP A 109 21.62 8.08 -3.26
N LEU A 110 20.79 7.54 -4.16
CA LEU A 110 20.54 6.10 -4.27
C LEU A 110 21.62 5.36 -5.09
N SER A 111 22.55 6.09 -5.72
CA SER A 111 23.57 5.50 -6.60
C SER A 111 24.75 4.86 -5.85
N LYS A 112 24.89 5.12 -4.55
CA LYS A 112 25.99 4.60 -3.75
C LYS A 112 25.71 3.17 -3.27
N GLU A 113 25.95 2.21 -4.16
CA GLU A 113 26.23 0.83 -3.75
C GLU A 113 27.56 0.77 -2.99
N TYR A 114 27.57 0.07 -1.85
CA TYR A 114 28.75 -0.17 -1.04
C TYR A 114 29.62 -1.24 -1.71
N ASP A 115 30.80 -0.88 -2.26
CA ASP A 115 31.85 -1.84 -2.58
C ASP A 115 32.69 -2.09 -1.31
N PRO A 116 32.66 -3.29 -0.69
CA PRO A 116 33.42 -3.56 0.52
C PRO A 116 34.94 -3.69 0.30
N PHE A 117 35.49 -3.45 -0.92
CA PHE A 117 36.90 -3.70 -1.21
C PHE A 117 37.69 -2.61 -1.96
N GLU A 118 37.20 -1.39 -2.18
CA GLU A 118 38.03 -0.37 -2.83
C GLU A 118 38.93 0.42 -1.86
N LEU A 119 40.13 -0.12 -1.64
CA LEU A 119 41.34 0.66 -1.38
C LEU A 119 42.13 0.77 -2.69
N GLN A 120 42.09 1.91 -3.39
CA GLN A 120 43.24 2.59 -4.02
C GLN A 120 42.86 3.98 -4.57
N PRO A 121 43.76 4.97 -4.52
CA PRO A 121 43.52 6.30 -5.10
C PRO A 121 44.05 6.45 -6.54
N ALA A 122 43.33 7.30 -7.27
CA ALA A 122 43.76 8.11 -8.41
C ALA A 122 44.12 7.39 -9.72
N PHE A 123 43.14 7.32 -10.63
CA PHE A 123 43.19 7.89 -11.98
C PHE A 123 41.81 7.67 -12.65
N THR A 124 40.98 8.70 -12.78
CA THR A 124 39.87 8.68 -13.75
C THR A 124 39.71 10.03 -14.43
N SER A 125 40.07 10.00 -15.70
CA SER A 125 39.65 10.91 -16.76
C SER A 125 38.15 10.76 -17.03
N GLY A 126 37.46 11.90 -17.21
CA GLY A 126 36.13 11.97 -17.84
C GLY A 126 35.00 11.37 -17.01
N PHE A 127 34.43 12.17 -16.10
CA PHE A 127 33.10 11.89 -15.57
C PHE A 127 32.09 12.09 -16.70
N ASP A 128 31.63 10.98 -17.29
CA ASP A 128 30.28 10.95 -17.84
C ASP A 128 29.34 11.16 -16.65
N ASP A 129 28.57 12.25 -16.66
CA ASP A 129 27.50 12.53 -15.70
C ASP A 129 26.43 11.44 -15.85
N GLU A 130 26.62 10.28 -15.21
CA GLU A 130 25.54 9.31 -15.09
C GLU A 130 24.36 9.99 -14.38
N PRO A 131 23.13 9.84 -14.90
CA PRO A 131 21.97 10.48 -14.31
C PRO A 131 21.78 9.96 -12.88
N MET A 132 22.11 10.81 -11.91
CA MET A 132 21.98 10.51 -10.49
C MET A 132 20.50 10.28 -10.15
N GLU A 133 20.22 9.13 -9.53
CA GLU A 133 18.92 8.87 -8.92
C GLU A 133 18.76 9.73 -7.66
N THR A 134 17.72 10.57 -7.64
CA THR A 134 17.45 11.47 -6.51
C THR A 134 16.10 11.14 -5.90
N LEU A 135 16.07 11.00 -4.58
CA LEU A 135 14.85 10.95 -3.79
C LEU A 135 14.61 12.29 -3.12
N ASP A 136 13.46 12.89 -3.39
CA ASP A 136 13.02 14.16 -2.83
C ASP A 136 11.68 13.97 -2.10
N ILE A 137 11.48 14.73 -1.02
CA ILE A 137 10.17 14.84 -0.36
C ILE A 137 9.57 16.20 -0.72
N CYS A 138 8.28 16.17 -1.03
CA CYS A 138 7.60 17.30 -1.64
C CYS A 138 6.19 17.45 -1.04
N THR A 139 5.65 18.66 -1.12
CA THR A 139 4.26 18.94 -0.73
C THR A 139 3.44 19.38 -1.93
N GLU A 140 2.13 19.10 -1.87
CA GLU A 140 1.19 19.63 -2.84
C GLU A 140 0.75 21.04 -2.42
N THR A 141 0.97 22.04 -3.27
CA THR A 141 0.48 23.40 -3.01
C THR A 141 -1.06 23.40 -2.95
N PRO A 142 -1.71 24.06 -1.97
CA PRO A 142 -3.17 24.07 -1.80
C PRO A 142 -3.98 24.65 -2.97
N SER A 143 -3.33 25.29 -3.96
CA SER A 143 -4.00 25.91 -5.09
C SER A 143 -4.49 24.87 -6.12
N PHE A 144 -5.73 24.40 -5.94
CA PHE A 144 -6.63 23.83 -6.96
C PHE A 144 -6.12 22.59 -7.70
N VAL A 145 -6.37 21.36 -7.22
CA VAL A 145 -5.81 20.11 -7.75
C VAL A 145 -6.10 19.88 -9.24
N SER A 146 -5.07 20.03 -10.09
CA SER A 146 -5.15 19.63 -11.51
C SER A 146 -4.70 18.18 -11.64
N TRP A 147 -5.62 17.31 -12.08
CA TRP A 147 -5.34 15.89 -12.38
C TRP A 147 -4.30 15.67 -13.49
N ILE A 148 -3.85 16.72 -14.18
CA ILE A 148 -2.96 16.62 -15.34
C ILE A 148 -1.54 17.10 -15.00
N ASP A 149 -1.38 17.97 -13.99
CA ASP A 149 -0.12 18.70 -13.73
C ASP A 149 0.44 18.42 -12.34
N VAL A 150 0.14 17.26 -11.75
CA VAL A 150 0.61 16.90 -10.40
C VAL A 150 2.15 17.02 -10.32
N HIS A 151 2.85 16.63 -11.39
CA HIS A 151 4.29 16.80 -11.53
C HIS A 151 4.75 18.25 -11.31
N ASP A 152 4.06 19.23 -11.89
CA ASP A 152 4.48 20.64 -11.89
C ASP A 152 4.12 21.37 -10.59
N ARG A 153 3.33 20.74 -9.72
CA ARG A 153 2.79 21.31 -8.47
C ARG A 153 3.43 20.79 -7.21
N ILE A 154 4.20 19.71 -7.35
CA ILE A 154 4.99 19.11 -6.30
C ILE A 154 6.25 19.95 -6.17
N VAL A 155 6.21 20.83 -5.17
CA VAL A 155 7.32 21.73 -4.83
C VAL A 155 8.27 20.97 -3.93
N GLU A 156 9.55 21.02 -4.26
CA GLU A 156 10.62 20.50 -3.42
C GLU A 156 10.62 21.28 -2.10
N VAL A 157 10.57 20.57 -0.98
CA VAL A 157 10.60 21.21 0.32
C VAL A 157 12.05 21.46 0.71
N ASP A 158 12.51 22.70 0.54
CA ASP A 158 13.77 23.17 1.10
C ASP A 158 13.64 23.32 2.63
N GLY A 159 13.77 22.23 3.39
CA GLY A 159 13.68 22.27 4.86
C GLY A 159 13.63 20.93 5.59
N GLU A 160 13.68 20.98 6.93
CA GLU A 160 13.38 19.83 7.78
C GLU A 160 11.92 19.40 7.53
N ILE A 161 11.70 18.12 7.23
CA ILE A 161 10.37 17.51 7.22
C ILE A 161 9.79 17.78 8.61
N GLY A 162 8.67 18.51 8.68
CA GLY A 162 8.28 19.33 9.84
C GLY A 162 8.51 18.71 11.23
N HIS A 163 8.76 19.58 12.22
CA HIS A 163 9.06 19.20 13.61
C HIS A 163 8.24 17.98 14.09
N GLY A 164 8.95 16.93 14.53
CA GLY A 164 8.33 15.72 15.09
C GLY A 164 8.28 14.51 14.15
N LEU A 165 8.97 14.52 13.02
CA LEU A 165 9.20 13.31 12.21
C LEU A 165 10.67 12.90 12.26
N ASP A 166 10.91 11.62 12.52
CA ASP A 166 12.21 11.00 12.42
C ASP A 166 12.33 10.30 11.07
N VAL A 167 13.41 10.58 10.35
CA VAL A 167 13.66 9.97 9.04
C VAL A 167 14.99 9.25 9.08
N SER A 168 14.97 7.96 8.74
CA SER A 168 16.13 7.10 8.65
C SER A 168 16.19 6.43 7.27
N PHE A 169 17.40 6.18 6.79
CA PHE A 169 17.63 5.47 5.54
C PHE A 169 18.42 4.19 5.81
N ASP A 170 17.89 3.06 5.36
CA ASP A 170 18.56 1.77 5.40
C ASP A 170 19.15 1.46 4.02
N ALA A 171 20.47 1.62 3.91
CA ALA A 171 21.23 1.33 2.69
C ALA A 171 21.21 -0.17 2.32
N GLY A 172 20.97 -1.07 3.28
CA GLY A 172 20.91 -2.51 3.00
C GLY A 172 19.61 -2.92 2.28
N THR A 173 18.54 -2.15 2.46
CA THR A 173 17.22 -2.44 1.87
C THR A 173 16.76 -1.36 0.89
N ASN A 174 17.57 -0.31 0.67
CA ASN A 174 17.20 0.90 -0.07
C ASN A 174 15.82 1.43 0.34
N ALA A 175 15.59 1.45 1.65
CA ALA A 175 14.34 1.88 2.25
C ALA A 175 14.54 3.16 3.06
N LEU A 176 13.71 4.15 2.79
CA LEU A 176 13.55 5.32 3.64
C LEU A 176 12.42 5.03 4.62
N SER A 177 12.67 5.14 5.91
CA SER A 177 11.67 5.01 6.96
C SER A 177 11.40 6.38 7.58
N ILE A 178 10.13 6.72 7.70
CA ILE A 178 9.63 7.95 8.33
C ILE A 178 8.75 7.53 9.50
N SER A 179 9.09 7.93 10.73
CA SER A 179 8.32 7.65 11.93
C SER A 179 7.95 8.94 12.65
N ALA A 180 6.92 8.88 13.49
CA ALA A 180 6.69 9.96 14.45
C ALA A 180 7.85 9.99 15.46
N GLY A 181 8.45 11.15 15.64
CA GLY A 181 9.40 11.41 16.72
C GLY A 181 8.68 11.76 18.03
N ASP A 182 9.44 12.07 19.08
CA ASP A 182 8.91 12.40 20.42
C ASP A 182 8.13 13.73 20.48
N GLY A 183 8.03 14.47 19.37
CA GLY A 183 7.28 15.72 19.25
C GLY A 183 5.85 15.47 18.78
N ASP A 184 4.89 16.19 19.34
CA ASP A 184 3.53 16.21 18.79
C ASP A 184 3.57 16.77 17.36
N TYR A 185 3.49 15.89 16.37
CA TYR A 185 3.39 16.29 14.97
C TYR A 185 2.02 16.96 14.75
N PHE A 186 2.02 18.29 14.84
CA PHE A 186 0.92 19.17 14.44
C PHE A 186 1.25 19.82 13.10
N GLY A 187 1.50 19.01 12.07
CA GLY A 187 1.50 19.54 10.69
C GLY A 187 0.24 20.39 10.49
N SER A 188 0.34 21.48 9.72
CA SER A 188 -0.82 22.20 9.19
C SER A 188 -1.76 21.14 8.61
N GLN A 189 -2.90 20.92 9.27
CA GLN A 189 -3.51 19.59 9.44
C GLN A 189 -3.89 18.79 8.18
N PHE A 190 -3.65 19.30 6.97
CA PHE A 190 -4.30 18.83 5.76
C PHE A 190 -3.41 18.90 4.49
N GLU A 191 -2.08 19.00 4.64
CA GLU A 191 -1.17 18.96 3.48
C GLU A 191 -0.94 17.53 2.99
N ARG A 192 -1.05 17.32 1.68
CA ARG A 192 -0.66 16.05 1.04
C ARG A 192 0.83 16.09 0.75
N TRP A 193 1.53 15.09 1.28
CA TRP A 193 2.95 14.90 1.07
C TRP A 193 3.19 13.84 0.00
N TRP A 194 4.28 14.03 -0.74
CA TRP A 194 4.70 13.15 -1.81
C TRP A 194 6.19 12.83 -1.64
N VAL A 195 6.57 11.62 -2.03
CA VAL A 195 7.97 11.29 -2.32
C VAL A 195 8.12 11.23 -3.83
N ARG A 196 9.16 11.88 -4.35
CA ARG A 196 9.53 11.88 -5.76
C ARG A 196 10.85 11.12 -5.90
N VAL A 197 10.91 10.17 -6.81
CA VAL A 197 12.14 9.48 -7.20
C VAL A 197 12.38 9.73 -8.68
N ARG A 198 13.49 10.40 -9.02
CA ARG A 198 13.93 10.55 -10.41
C ARG A 198 14.88 9.41 -10.76
N HIS A 199 14.67 8.80 -11.91
CA HIS A 199 15.45 7.66 -12.39
C HIS A 199 15.68 7.76 -13.92
N ASP A 200 16.48 6.85 -14.47
CA ASP A 200 16.89 6.85 -15.89
C ASP A 200 15.69 6.84 -16.86
N ARG A 201 14.63 6.10 -16.52
CA ARG A 201 13.40 5.94 -17.31
C ARG A 201 12.35 7.02 -17.09
N GLY A 202 12.55 7.96 -16.18
CA GLY A 202 11.59 9.01 -15.87
C GLY A 202 11.53 9.34 -14.38
N GLU A 203 10.33 9.41 -13.84
CA GLU A 203 10.12 9.68 -12.43
C GLU A 203 8.96 8.87 -11.86
N SER A 204 9.02 8.65 -10.55
CA SER A 204 7.96 8.03 -9.77
C SER A 204 7.55 8.96 -8.64
N LEU A 205 6.25 9.09 -8.40
CA LEU A 205 5.67 9.85 -7.30
C LEU A 205 4.89 8.91 -6.40
N GLY A 206 5.05 9.00 -5.08
CA GLY A 206 4.29 8.23 -4.11
C GLY A 206 3.65 9.13 -3.08
N VAL A 207 2.35 8.97 -2.82
CA VAL A 207 1.69 9.67 -1.72
C VAL A 207 2.30 9.20 -0.40
N LEU A 208 2.72 10.15 0.44
CA LEU A 208 3.17 9.86 1.80
C LEU A 208 1.98 10.01 2.77
N PRO A 209 1.53 8.91 3.40
CA PRO A 209 0.42 8.94 4.35
C PRO A 209 0.87 9.47 5.73
N LEU A 210 1.53 10.62 5.79
CA LEU A 210 2.08 11.14 7.05
C LEU A 210 0.99 11.45 8.10
N ALA A 211 -0.23 11.76 7.66
CA ALA A 211 -1.39 11.89 8.55
C ALA A 211 -1.76 10.57 9.26
N TRP A 212 -1.22 9.42 8.82
CA TRP A 212 -1.33 8.15 9.54
C TRP A 212 -0.52 8.15 10.83
N LEU A 213 0.61 8.87 10.84
CA LEU A 213 1.50 8.98 12.00
C LEU A 213 0.99 10.03 12.99
N SER A 214 0.12 10.93 12.57
CA SER A 214 -0.49 11.93 13.46
C SER A 214 -1.65 11.34 14.27
N GLY A 215 -1.67 11.52 15.59
CA GLY A 215 -2.85 11.27 16.43
C GLY A 215 -2.58 10.62 17.79
N ALA A 216 -3.47 10.87 18.77
CA ALA A 216 -3.38 10.34 20.14
C ALA A 216 -3.51 8.80 20.27
N THR A 217 -3.83 8.11 19.17
CA THR A 217 -4.03 6.67 19.09
C THR A 217 -2.89 5.92 18.42
N GLN A 218 -1.76 6.62 18.13
CA GLN A 218 -0.54 6.02 17.56
C GLN A 218 -0.34 4.61 18.12
N SER A 219 -0.45 3.61 17.25
CA SER A 219 0.12 2.31 17.55
C SER A 219 1.61 2.56 17.80
N PRO A 220 2.15 2.25 18.99
CA PRO A 220 3.57 2.44 19.25
C PRO A 220 4.37 1.73 18.15
N GLY A 221 5.25 2.48 17.46
CA GLY A 221 6.07 1.97 16.36
C GLY A 221 5.44 2.05 14.97
N ALA A 222 4.32 2.77 14.79
CA ALA A 222 3.83 3.04 13.44
C ALA A 222 4.85 3.84 12.63
N SER A 223 5.11 3.43 11.39
CA SER A 223 6.06 4.10 10.48
C SER A 223 5.59 4.03 9.04
N VAL A 224 6.05 4.97 8.22
CA VAL A 224 5.88 4.99 6.76
C VAL A 224 7.21 4.58 6.15
N GLU A 225 7.21 3.48 5.42
CA GLU A 225 8.36 3.02 4.65
C GLU A 225 8.16 3.37 3.17
N VAL A 226 9.16 4.01 2.58
CA VAL A 226 9.29 4.21 1.14
C VAL A 226 10.40 3.33 0.63
N ARG A 227 10.12 2.54 -0.39
CA ARG A 227 11.11 1.70 -1.07
C ARG A 227 11.09 1.98 -2.55
N PHE A 228 12.29 2.11 -3.13
CA PHE A 228 12.46 2.17 -4.57
C PHE A 228 13.28 0.96 -5.04
N GLU A 229 12.69 0.13 -5.90
CA GLU A 229 13.38 -1.00 -6.52
C GLU A 229 13.87 -0.62 -7.92
N ARG A 230 15.19 -0.45 -8.05
CA ARG A 230 15.85 0.06 -9.26
C ARG A 230 15.59 -0.78 -10.51
N VAL A 231 15.63 -2.11 -10.38
CA VAL A 231 15.48 -3.03 -11.52
C VAL A 231 14.10 -2.91 -12.17
N SER A 232 13.06 -2.81 -11.36
CA SER A 232 11.67 -2.68 -11.79
C SER A 232 11.23 -1.22 -11.96
N ASN A 233 12.02 -0.25 -11.47
CA ASN A 233 11.61 1.14 -11.27
C ASN A 233 10.32 1.25 -10.45
N HIS A 234 10.18 0.37 -9.46
CA HIS A 234 8.99 0.28 -8.63
C HIS A 234 9.15 1.14 -7.38
N LEU A 235 8.27 2.12 -7.22
CA LEU A 235 8.13 2.89 -6.00
C LEU A 235 6.99 2.32 -5.16
N GLY A 236 7.32 1.80 -3.98
CA GLY A 236 6.37 1.34 -2.98
C GLY A 236 6.33 2.30 -1.79
N VAL A 237 5.11 2.62 -1.34
CA VAL A 237 4.88 3.29 -0.06
C VAL A 237 4.04 2.38 0.82
N THR A 238 4.57 2.03 1.98
CA THR A 238 3.93 1.12 2.95
C THR A 238 3.82 1.80 4.30
N VAL A 239 2.75 1.52 5.02
CA VAL A 239 2.66 1.88 6.45
C VAL A 239 2.86 0.59 7.25
N ARG A 240 3.77 0.63 8.20
CA ARG A 240 3.88 -0.36 9.27
C ARG A 240 2.98 0.06 10.40
N ASP A 241 1.91 -0.68 10.61
CA ASP A 241 1.02 -0.51 11.76
C ASP A 241 0.54 -1.90 12.15
N SER A 242 1.12 -2.45 13.22
CA SER A 242 0.84 -3.83 13.67
C SER A 242 -0.66 -4.15 13.84
N ARG A 243 -1.51 -3.14 14.04
CA ARG A 243 -2.97 -3.30 14.14
C ARG A 243 -3.67 -3.36 12.79
N LEU A 244 -3.12 -2.71 11.77
CA LEU A 244 -3.76 -2.47 10.47
C LEU A 244 -2.98 -3.03 9.28
N ASP A 245 -1.79 -3.61 9.48
CA ASP A 245 -0.94 -4.21 8.44
C ASP A 245 -1.72 -5.16 7.55
N ALA A 246 -2.49 -6.06 8.16
CA ALA A 246 -3.31 -7.02 7.42
C ALA A 246 -4.36 -6.33 6.52
N LEU A 247 -4.97 -5.23 6.97
CA LEU A 247 -5.92 -4.46 6.15
C LEU A 247 -5.22 -3.79 4.96
N LEU A 248 -4.03 -3.24 5.19
CA LEU A 248 -3.23 -2.61 4.15
C LEU A 248 -2.73 -3.63 3.11
N GLU A 249 -2.32 -4.81 3.55
CA GLU A 249 -1.95 -5.92 2.66
C GLU A 249 -3.13 -6.36 1.78
N TYR A 250 -4.37 -6.32 2.29
CA TYR A 250 -5.56 -6.59 1.48
C TYR A 250 -5.79 -5.55 0.39
N LEU A 251 -5.60 -4.26 0.72
CA LEU A 251 -5.68 -3.19 -0.26
C LEU A 251 -4.58 -3.36 -1.32
N LYS A 252 -3.35 -3.65 -0.90
CA LYS A 252 -2.18 -3.88 -1.76
C LYS A 252 -2.42 -5.03 -2.76
N ALA A 253 -2.99 -6.13 -2.29
CA ALA A 253 -3.19 -7.31 -3.13
C ALA A 253 -4.25 -7.12 -4.23
N GLY A 254 -5.09 -6.06 -4.16
CA GLY A 254 -6.27 -5.90 -5.02
C GLY A 254 -7.27 -7.06 -4.90
N ARG A 255 -7.06 -7.97 -3.95
CA ARG A 255 -7.80 -9.23 -3.74
C ARG A 255 -8.83 -9.04 -2.63
N LEU A 256 -9.66 -8.04 -2.84
CA LEU A 256 -10.75 -7.65 -1.96
C LEU A 256 -11.72 -8.81 -1.67
N SER A 257 -11.92 -9.73 -2.62
CA SER A 257 -12.74 -10.94 -2.44
C SER A 257 -12.14 -11.96 -1.46
N ALA A 258 -10.81 -12.04 -1.35
CA ALA A 258 -10.13 -12.93 -0.40
C ALA A 258 -10.10 -12.36 1.03
N ALA A 259 -10.39 -11.06 1.19
CA ALA A 259 -10.39 -10.39 2.48
C ALA A 259 -11.57 -10.80 3.38
N ALA A 260 -12.67 -11.30 2.80
CA ALA A 260 -13.89 -11.61 3.56
C ALA A 260 -13.65 -12.62 4.70
N ALA A 261 -12.80 -13.63 4.50
CA ALA A 261 -12.47 -14.61 5.52
C ALA A 261 -11.65 -14.02 6.68
N SER A 262 -10.81 -13.02 6.43
CA SER A 262 -10.00 -12.38 7.47
C SER A 262 -10.70 -11.18 8.11
N VAL A 263 -11.61 -10.53 7.39
CA VAL A 263 -12.49 -9.51 7.98
C VAL A 263 -13.37 -10.11 9.07
N ALA A 264 -13.76 -11.38 8.95
CA ALA A 264 -14.40 -12.09 10.05
C ALA A 264 -13.51 -12.11 11.31
N MET A 265 -12.19 -12.32 11.17
CA MET A 265 -11.25 -12.27 12.29
C MET A 265 -11.15 -10.85 12.92
N PHE A 266 -11.19 -9.80 12.11
CA PHE A 266 -11.18 -8.41 12.61
C PHE A 266 -12.53 -7.94 13.19
N SER A 267 -13.61 -8.64 12.87
CA SER A 267 -14.95 -8.33 13.36
C SER A 267 -15.12 -8.74 14.83
N ASP A 268 -14.46 -9.83 15.23
CA ASP A 268 -14.47 -10.31 16.62
C ASP A 268 -13.62 -9.42 17.55
N ASP A 269 -12.49 -8.89 17.06
CA ASP A 269 -11.60 -8.00 17.82
C ASP A 269 -12.01 -6.51 17.77
N ASN A 270 -13.14 -6.19 17.14
CA ASN A 270 -13.68 -4.83 17.03
C ASN A 270 -12.69 -3.83 16.37
N THR A 271 -11.60 -4.30 15.74
CA THR A 271 -10.49 -3.48 15.21
C THR A 271 -10.95 -2.54 14.12
N ILE A 272 -11.73 -3.04 13.17
CA ILE A 272 -12.35 -2.22 12.10
C ILE A 272 -13.26 -1.17 12.74
N VAL A 273 -14.08 -1.55 13.73
CA VAL A 273 -14.96 -0.62 14.44
C VAL A 273 -14.18 0.43 15.23
N HIS A 274 -13.02 0.09 15.81
CA HIS A 274 -12.14 1.02 16.49
C HIS A 274 -11.49 2.00 15.52
N ALA A 275 -10.90 1.54 14.41
CA ALA A 275 -10.36 2.43 13.38
C ALA A 275 -11.41 3.43 12.85
N ILE A 276 -12.66 2.98 12.73
CA ILE A 276 -13.83 3.81 12.35
C ILE A 276 -14.25 4.78 13.45
N ARG A 277 -14.25 4.36 14.72
CA ARG A 277 -14.63 5.21 15.86
C ARG A 277 -13.58 6.29 16.11
N ASP A 278 -12.32 5.91 15.94
CA ASP A 278 -11.16 6.75 16.16
C ASP A 278 -10.80 7.57 14.90
N LYS A 279 -11.71 7.66 13.92
CA LYS A 279 -11.55 8.40 12.65
C LYS A 279 -11.05 9.82 12.80
N ARG A 280 -11.36 10.49 13.93
CA ARG A 280 -10.89 11.86 14.22
C ARG A 280 -9.38 11.92 14.46
N SER A 281 -8.79 10.82 14.90
CA SER A 281 -7.36 10.70 15.15
C SER A 281 -6.57 10.24 13.93
N ASN A 282 -7.12 9.35 13.10
CA ASN A 282 -6.44 8.85 11.89
C ASN A 282 -7.45 8.66 10.72
N PRO A 283 -7.63 9.69 9.86
CA PRO A 283 -8.58 9.62 8.74
C PRO A 283 -8.20 8.59 7.67
N LEU A 284 -6.90 8.35 7.45
CA LEU A 284 -6.42 7.40 6.44
C LEU A 284 -6.68 5.97 6.87
N ALA A 285 -6.43 5.62 8.13
CA ALA A 285 -6.80 4.32 8.69
C ALA A 285 -8.31 4.07 8.59
N ALA A 286 -9.14 5.09 8.87
CA ALA A 286 -10.59 4.99 8.73
C ALA A 286 -11.02 4.76 7.27
N CYS A 287 -10.35 5.38 6.30
CA CYS A 287 -10.58 5.13 4.87
C CYS A 287 -10.18 3.71 4.47
N ALA A 288 -8.99 3.25 4.89
CA ALA A 288 -8.50 1.91 4.60
C ALA A 288 -9.49 0.85 5.10
N ALA A 289 -9.93 0.99 6.36
CA ALA A 289 -10.94 0.12 6.96
C ALA A 289 -12.27 0.16 6.19
N ALA A 290 -12.69 1.34 5.72
CA ALA A 290 -13.92 1.50 4.94
C ALA A 290 -13.83 0.86 3.55
N TYR A 291 -12.72 0.99 2.83
CA TYR A 291 -12.53 0.30 1.54
C TYR A 291 -12.52 -1.22 1.69
N VAL A 292 -11.78 -1.74 2.67
CA VAL A 292 -11.78 -3.18 2.95
C VAL A 292 -13.19 -3.64 3.33
N SER A 293 -13.91 -2.85 4.11
CA SER A 293 -15.28 -3.21 4.50
C SER A 293 -16.26 -3.17 3.33
N LEU A 294 -16.18 -2.20 2.43
CA LEU A 294 -16.98 -2.17 1.19
C LEU A 294 -16.77 -3.43 0.36
N ALA A 295 -15.52 -3.89 0.29
CA ALA A 295 -15.15 -5.10 -0.43
C ALA A 295 -15.68 -6.40 0.15
N THR A 296 -15.87 -6.46 1.48
CA THR A 296 -16.16 -7.71 2.18
C THR A 296 -17.52 -7.75 2.84
N ALA A 297 -18.20 -6.61 2.96
CA ALA A 297 -19.42 -6.48 3.73
C ALA A 297 -20.59 -7.24 3.11
N ASP A 298 -21.38 -7.87 3.99
CA ASP A 298 -22.75 -8.24 3.62
C ASP A 298 -23.65 -6.99 3.52
N ARG A 299 -24.86 -7.17 2.96
CA ARG A 299 -25.83 -6.06 2.81
C ARG A 299 -26.16 -5.34 4.12
N LYS A 300 -26.12 -6.01 5.28
CA LYS A 300 -26.44 -5.38 6.57
C LYS A 300 -25.32 -4.45 7.02
N HIS A 301 -24.07 -4.86 6.81
CA HIS A 301 -22.90 -4.04 7.10
C HIS A 301 -22.86 -2.81 6.19
N ILE A 302 -23.17 -2.97 4.89
CA ILE A 302 -23.25 -1.84 3.94
C ILE A 302 -24.23 -0.76 4.41
N GLU A 303 -25.37 -1.11 5.01
CA GLU A 303 -26.33 -0.11 5.52
C GLU A 303 -25.74 0.72 6.68
N ARG A 304 -24.97 0.08 7.56
CA ARG A 304 -24.23 0.79 8.62
C ARG A 304 -23.20 1.74 8.03
N TRP A 305 -22.51 1.30 6.96
CA TRP A 305 -21.55 2.12 6.23
C TRP A 305 -22.19 3.31 5.53
N ARG A 306 -23.35 3.10 4.90
CA ARG A 306 -24.11 4.17 4.26
C ARG A 306 -24.37 5.30 5.25
N ASN A 307 -24.81 4.99 6.48
CA ASN A 307 -25.07 6.02 7.49
C ASN A 307 -23.79 6.67 8.05
N TRP A 308 -22.67 5.96 8.08
CA TRP A 308 -21.43 6.46 8.65
C TRP A 308 -20.57 7.27 7.66
N ALA A 309 -20.51 6.86 6.38
CA ALA A 309 -19.62 7.43 5.35
C ALA A 309 -19.72 8.96 5.18
N PRO A 310 -20.90 9.62 5.31
CA PRO A 310 -20.98 11.08 5.26
C PRO A 310 -20.08 11.77 6.28
N ASN A 311 -19.87 11.15 7.44
CA ASN A 311 -18.98 11.73 8.45
C ASN A 311 -17.55 11.80 7.95
N LEU A 312 -17.02 10.73 7.34
CA LEU A 312 -15.64 10.70 6.85
C LEU A 312 -15.44 11.79 5.78
N MET A 313 -16.38 11.90 4.84
CA MET A 313 -16.36 12.94 3.82
C MET A 313 -16.42 14.36 4.40
N ASN A 314 -17.25 14.59 5.42
CA ASN A 314 -17.50 15.92 5.99
C ASN A 314 -16.43 16.36 7.00
N PHE A 315 -15.85 15.43 7.77
CA PHE A 315 -14.76 15.74 8.71
C PHE A 315 -13.43 16.00 7.99
N PHE A 316 -13.24 15.41 6.81
CA PHE A 316 -11.99 15.51 6.04
C PHE A 316 -12.26 16.00 4.62
N PRO A 317 -12.70 17.26 4.45
CA PRO A 317 -13.06 17.81 3.14
C PRO A 317 -11.89 17.91 2.17
N TRP A 318 -10.65 17.92 2.67
CA TRP A 318 -9.42 17.89 1.88
C TRP A 318 -9.12 16.51 1.28
N MET A 319 -9.73 15.44 1.81
CA MET A 319 -9.45 14.07 1.41
C MET A 319 -10.50 13.57 0.40
N PRO A 320 -10.10 13.16 -0.80
CA PRO A 320 -11.02 12.66 -1.83
C PRO A 320 -11.68 11.34 -1.44
N ASP A 321 -10.94 10.43 -0.80
CA ASP A 321 -11.38 9.07 -0.48
C ASP A 321 -12.68 9.00 0.32
N GLY A 322 -12.94 9.96 1.21
CA GLY A 322 -14.19 10.01 1.96
C GLY A 322 -15.43 10.16 1.06
N ALA A 323 -15.35 10.99 0.02
CA ALA A 323 -16.42 11.16 -0.96
C ALA A 323 -16.55 9.93 -1.89
N ILE A 324 -15.42 9.30 -2.27
CA ILE A 324 -15.40 8.06 -3.07
C ILE A 324 -16.12 6.94 -2.32
N ILE A 325 -15.72 6.69 -1.07
CA ILE A 325 -16.32 5.67 -0.20
C ILE A 325 -17.82 5.90 -0.06
N ARG A 326 -18.25 7.16 0.15
CA ARG A 326 -19.68 7.50 0.23
C ARG A 326 -20.42 7.19 -1.08
N ALA A 327 -19.86 7.54 -2.24
CA ALA A 327 -20.44 7.21 -3.53
C ALA A 327 -20.60 5.69 -3.70
N CYS A 328 -19.58 4.90 -3.34
CA CYS A 328 -19.63 3.43 -3.38
C CYS A 328 -20.73 2.86 -2.47
N THR A 329 -20.87 3.34 -1.23
CA THR A 329 -21.93 2.85 -0.32
C THR A 329 -23.37 3.08 -0.84
N LEU A 330 -23.56 4.09 -1.69
CA LEU A 330 -24.84 4.37 -2.33
C LEU A 330 -25.08 3.48 -3.55
N MET A 331 -24.02 3.12 -4.29
CA MET A 331 -24.12 2.21 -5.43
C MET A 331 -24.56 0.80 -5.03
N ASP A 332 -24.21 0.34 -3.84
CA ASP A 332 -24.62 -0.98 -3.32
C ASP A 332 -26.08 -1.04 -2.83
N GLY A 333 -26.81 0.08 -2.91
CA GLY A 333 -28.22 0.19 -2.51
C GLY A 333 -29.21 0.19 -3.68
N PRO A 334 -30.52 0.26 -3.39
CA PRO A 334 -31.52 0.57 -4.40
C PRO A 334 -31.23 1.93 -5.04
N VAL A 335 -30.94 1.94 -6.35
CA VAL A 335 -30.59 3.17 -7.08
C VAL A 335 -31.87 3.83 -7.60
N SER A 336 -32.33 4.87 -6.91
CA SER A 336 -33.34 5.80 -7.43
C SER A 336 -32.69 6.85 -8.34
N SER A 337 -33.50 7.66 -9.05
CA SER A 337 -32.98 8.80 -9.83
C SER A 337 -32.21 9.79 -8.95
N ASP A 338 -32.71 10.03 -7.74
CA ASP A 338 -32.11 11.00 -6.80
C ASP A 338 -30.79 10.45 -6.26
N THR A 339 -30.74 9.15 -5.92
CA THR A 339 -29.51 8.47 -5.52
C THR A 339 -28.48 8.46 -6.64
N ARG A 340 -28.91 8.26 -7.90
CA ARG A 340 -28.04 8.33 -9.09
C ARG A 340 -27.40 9.73 -9.19
N SER A 341 -28.19 10.79 -9.02
CA SER A 341 -27.67 12.18 -8.99
C SER A 341 -26.68 12.39 -7.83
N GLU A 342 -27.00 11.93 -6.62
CA GLU A 342 -26.13 12.04 -5.44
C GLU A 342 -24.77 11.33 -5.66
N ILE A 343 -24.77 10.10 -6.18
CA ILE A 343 -23.53 9.34 -6.49
C ILE A 343 -22.64 10.15 -7.44
N LEU A 344 -23.21 10.74 -8.48
CA LEU A 344 -22.43 11.52 -9.44
C LEU A 344 -21.85 12.78 -8.80
N GLN A 345 -22.64 13.51 -7.99
CA GLN A 345 -22.14 14.69 -7.29
C GLN A 345 -21.00 14.35 -6.33
N LEU A 346 -21.10 13.22 -5.62
CA LEU A 346 -20.04 12.74 -4.74
C LEU A 346 -18.76 12.36 -5.49
N ALA A 347 -18.88 11.74 -6.66
CA ALA A 347 -17.72 11.43 -7.49
C ALA A 347 -17.06 12.68 -8.07
N LYS A 348 -17.85 13.68 -8.50
CA LYS A 348 -17.34 15.00 -8.93
C LYS A 348 -16.64 15.71 -7.78
N GLU A 349 -17.22 15.68 -6.58
CA GLU A 349 -16.61 16.23 -5.37
C GLU A 349 -15.28 15.54 -5.04
N ALA A 350 -15.24 14.21 -5.03
CA ALA A 350 -14.00 13.45 -4.86
C ALA A 350 -12.95 13.84 -5.90
N PHE A 351 -13.34 13.94 -7.17
CA PHE A 351 -12.46 14.39 -8.24
C PHE A 351 -11.91 15.80 -7.97
N ASN A 352 -12.75 16.74 -7.56
CA ASN A 352 -12.35 18.12 -7.29
C ASN A 352 -11.45 18.26 -6.06
N ARG A 353 -11.53 17.33 -5.09
CA ARG A 353 -10.61 17.23 -3.94
C ARG A 353 -9.21 16.70 -4.32
N GLY A 354 -9.08 16.13 -5.52
CA GLY A 354 -7.79 15.70 -6.06
C GLY A 354 -7.58 14.19 -6.11
N LEU A 355 -6.32 13.78 -6.14
CA LEU A 355 -5.96 12.36 -6.30
C LEU A 355 -6.28 11.54 -5.04
N PRO A 356 -6.89 10.35 -5.17
CA PRO A 356 -7.05 9.41 -4.07
C PRO A 356 -5.73 9.17 -3.31
N PHE A 357 -5.79 9.06 -1.99
CA PHE A 357 -4.65 8.57 -1.19
C PHE A 357 -4.43 7.07 -1.42
N PHE A 358 -5.51 6.32 -1.60
CA PHE A 358 -5.47 4.88 -1.86
C PHE A 358 -5.69 4.60 -3.34
N THR A 359 -4.87 3.72 -3.89
CA THR A 359 -4.92 3.31 -5.30
C THR A 359 -6.29 2.76 -5.71
N VAL A 360 -6.95 2.04 -4.79
CA VAL A 360 -8.31 1.51 -5.00
C VAL A 360 -9.34 2.61 -5.34
N GLY A 361 -9.12 3.84 -4.84
CA GLY A 361 -9.98 4.99 -5.13
C GLY A 361 -10.03 5.34 -6.62
N PHE A 362 -8.95 5.15 -7.38
CA PHE A 362 -8.95 5.35 -8.84
C PHE A 362 -9.88 4.36 -9.54
N SER A 363 -9.87 3.09 -9.11
CA SER A 363 -10.74 2.07 -9.69
C SER A 363 -12.20 2.42 -9.47
N HIS A 364 -12.56 2.79 -8.25
CA HIS A 364 -13.92 3.22 -7.94
C HIS A 364 -14.35 4.47 -8.72
N LEU A 365 -13.51 5.51 -8.80
CA LEU A 365 -13.83 6.71 -9.59
C LEU A 365 -13.99 6.38 -11.07
N ARG A 366 -13.13 5.53 -11.63
CA ARG A 366 -13.23 5.09 -13.03
C ARG A 366 -14.55 4.36 -13.28
N ASP A 367 -14.93 3.45 -12.38
CA ASP A 367 -16.12 2.64 -12.53
C ASP A 367 -17.38 3.51 -12.40
N ILE A 368 -17.42 4.41 -11.40
CA ILE A 368 -18.47 5.41 -11.25
C ILE A 368 -18.57 6.26 -12.52
N PHE A 369 -17.52 6.99 -12.92
CA PHE A 369 -17.62 7.87 -14.08
C PHE A 369 -17.91 7.11 -15.38
N THR A 370 -17.54 5.84 -15.51
CA THR A 370 -17.95 5.01 -16.65
C THR A 370 -19.46 4.86 -16.72
N ILE A 371 -20.13 4.58 -15.60
CA ILE A 371 -21.61 4.44 -15.51
C ILE A 371 -22.34 5.73 -15.89
N PHE A 372 -21.75 6.89 -15.59
CA PHE A 372 -22.39 8.20 -15.77
C PHE A 372 -21.96 8.94 -17.06
N SER A 373 -20.86 8.54 -17.70
CA SER A 373 -20.30 9.24 -18.86
C SER A 373 -21.18 9.27 -20.12
N ALA A 374 -22.18 8.39 -20.21
CA ALA A 374 -23.14 8.41 -21.31
C ALA A 374 -24.14 9.58 -21.20
N ASP A 375 -24.49 9.95 -19.96
CA ASP A 375 -25.56 10.92 -19.66
C ASP A 375 -25.03 12.28 -19.20
N ASP A 376 -23.76 12.37 -18.76
CA ASP A 376 -23.16 13.58 -18.22
C ASP A 376 -21.80 13.89 -18.90
N ALA A 377 -21.75 15.03 -19.60
CA ALA A 377 -20.58 15.43 -20.38
C ALA A 377 -19.36 15.77 -19.50
N GLU A 378 -19.58 16.30 -18.29
CA GLU A 378 -18.52 16.60 -17.34
C GLU A 378 -17.91 15.30 -16.79
N ALA A 379 -18.75 14.32 -16.43
CA ALA A 379 -18.35 12.98 -16.03
C ALA A 379 -17.49 12.29 -17.11
N LYS A 380 -17.86 12.46 -18.39
CA LYS A 380 -17.07 11.94 -19.51
C LYS A 380 -15.68 12.56 -19.60
N GLN A 381 -15.55 13.87 -19.35
CA GLN A 381 -14.25 14.54 -19.32
C GLN A 381 -13.42 14.08 -18.12
N MET A 382 -14.03 14.02 -16.93
CA MET A 382 -13.38 13.53 -15.71
C MET A 382 -12.92 12.08 -15.88
N LEU A 383 -13.71 11.21 -16.50
CA LEU A 383 -13.34 9.83 -16.82
C LEU A 383 -12.06 9.76 -17.67
N GLY A 384 -11.90 10.64 -18.66
CA GLY A 384 -10.68 10.71 -19.47
C GLY A 384 -9.44 11.00 -18.61
N ARG A 385 -9.55 11.94 -17.67
CA ARG A 385 -8.46 12.30 -16.74
C ARG A 385 -8.19 11.19 -15.73
N VAL A 386 -9.23 10.59 -15.15
CA VAL A 386 -9.09 9.44 -14.23
C VAL A 386 -8.43 8.26 -14.93
N ARG A 387 -8.80 7.95 -16.18
CA ARG A 387 -8.16 6.89 -16.98
C ARG A 387 -6.69 7.19 -17.26
N SER A 388 -6.38 8.43 -17.65
CA SER A 388 -4.99 8.86 -17.87
C SER A 388 -4.14 8.67 -16.61
N MET A 389 -4.62 9.12 -15.45
CA MET A 389 -3.88 8.96 -14.19
C MET A 389 -3.83 7.53 -13.69
N SER A 390 -4.94 6.79 -13.78
CA SER A 390 -5.00 5.38 -13.39
C SER A 390 -4.05 4.52 -14.22
N SER A 391 -3.79 4.87 -15.49
CA SER A 391 -2.81 4.15 -16.34
C SER A 391 -1.35 4.34 -15.90
N ARG A 392 -1.09 5.36 -15.08
CA ARG A 392 0.21 5.64 -14.48
C ARG A 392 0.33 5.10 -13.06
N CYS A 393 -0.76 4.60 -12.49
CA CYS A 393 -0.82 4.19 -11.10
C CYS A 393 -0.41 2.73 -10.96
N GLU A 394 0.43 2.43 -9.97
CA GLU A 394 0.78 1.06 -9.65
C GLU A 394 -0.33 0.41 -8.84
N ILE A 395 -1.15 -0.39 -9.52
CA ILE A 395 -2.35 -1.00 -8.94
C ILE A 395 -2.05 -2.00 -7.83
N SER A 396 -0.81 -2.49 -7.75
CA SER A 396 -0.39 -3.42 -6.70
C SER A 396 0.03 -2.73 -5.40
N GLU A 397 -0.08 -1.41 -5.29
CA GLU A 397 0.22 -0.67 -4.06
C GLU A 397 -1.06 -0.22 -3.35
N ALA A 398 -1.05 -0.23 -2.02
CA ALA A 398 -2.20 0.23 -1.24
C ALA A 398 -2.39 1.75 -1.38
N PHE A 399 -1.29 2.49 -1.30
CA PHE A 399 -1.26 3.94 -1.48
C PHE A 399 -0.95 4.31 -2.92
N THR A 400 -1.47 5.44 -3.35
CA THR A 400 -1.27 5.95 -4.71
C THR A 400 0.20 6.19 -4.98
N THR A 401 0.75 5.42 -5.91
CA THR A 401 2.03 5.70 -6.56
C THR A 401 1.82 5.85 -8.06
N LEU A 402 2.59 6.73 -8.70
CA LEU A 402 2.43 7.15 -10.08
C LEU A 402 3.78 7.12 -10.79
N GLN A 403 3.80 6.67 -12.04
CA GLN A 403 4.99 6.67 -12.89
C GLN A 403 4.82 7.61 -14.09
N PHE A 404 5.84 8.42 -14.36
CA PHE A 404 5.89 9.32 -15.50
C PHE A 404 7.14 8.99 -16.32
N PRO A 405 6.97 8.43 -17.53
CA PRO A 405 8.10 8.10 -18.38
C PRO A 405 8.80 9.38 -18.87
N ARG A 406 10.12 9.31 -19.05
CA ARG A 406 10.90 10.38 -19.66
C ARG A 406 10.49 10.53 -21.13
N HIS A 407 10.21 11.77 -21.55
CA HIS A 407 9.85 12.12 -22.92
C HIS A 407 11.07 12.41 -23.79
#